data_AF-A0A6J8ASQ0-F1
#
_entry.id   AF-A0A6J8ASQ0-F1
#
_cell.length_a   1.000
_cell.length_b   1.000
_cell.length_c   1.000
_cell.angle_alpha   90.00
_cell.angle_beta   90.00
_cell.angle_gamma   90.00
#
_symmetry.space_group_name_H-M   'P 1'
#
loop_
_entity.id
_entity.type
_entity.pdbx_description
1 polymer ?
#
loop_
_entity_poly.entity_id
_entity_poly.type
_entity_poly.pdbx_seq_one_letter_code
_entity_poly.pdbx_strand_id
1 'polypeptide(L)'
;MPETIKQMSKHDRKEFLKATKSGTTQRYYIRVMIVGESSAGKTCLLRRLMNKPIHDVISTDGLNIERRKCQIDVKTGEWHFPTANKDAYSVWSRQNEQFADCGFWDFAGQKEFYATHQTFLSANAVYLLVADISKDFSKKTYNDMLEDKFDSLGEYIDFWLDNVHCYRTDVHNASSKCSVYLNPPVVIVGTGIDKIPSDEREDSQQNFQNHLRKILSDHEKCRHLRKTHFLSNKFPSFNRAEYKKLRKDIFDEAKSLKNWGDNLPSRWIVLEKEIYSKISETNYTMSYAEAIELAAKCSFPDLKQTTSELDSFLKYEHDIGNIIFFEDVKDFIVLDPKWLVDVFKCFVSNQYENELINMTEWAELENKGKLSNNLIVTLLEKVPHLSLMKHKQFVLQIMEKFDIIVKPRNNQASELFYMPCMIKPVTLSDIIREIGAEKCKKKTSWFILEFDFLPPSYFNHILVSFVKDKRLSTKKDNQLCIYRNIGLFDINDSGTRVLMICLSQNSINMQVLQWNHELHCYSDIKNNIIDLVRLMKLRYRINITYTKKFKCSEGNSFENEGRVDFDTVLAEREYRCTEHKDTHPSKDIFNSWSYKKSHKGLVQYAGLQFGSDTGTLECQQPFRRTTFFLK
;
A
#
# COMPACT_ATOMS: atom_id res chain seq x y z
N MET A 1 -25.66 3.27 4.83
CA MET A 1 -24.43 3.73 5.50
C MET A 1 -23.25 3.17 4.74
N PRO A 2 -22.34 4.02 4.24
CA PRO A 2 -21.16 3.62 3.48
C PRO A 2 -20.32 2.58 4.20
N GLU A 3 -19.64 1.70 3.45
CA GLU A 3 -18.78 0.66 4.03
C GLU A 3 -17.62 1.27 4.83
N THR A 4 -17.05 2.38 4.34
CA THR A 4 -16.02 3.16 5.03
C THR A 4 -16.45 3.54 6.45
N ILE A 5 -17.69 4.02 6.62
CA ILE A 5 -18.26 4.37 7.92
C ILE A 5 -18.51 3.13 8.78
N LYS A 6 -18.91 1.99 8.18
CA LYS A 6 -19.11 0.73 8.94
C LYS A 6 -17.83 0.25 9.61
N GLN A 7 -16.69 0.50 8.97
CA GLN A 7 -15.35 0.13 9.46
C GLN A 7 -14.80 1.09 10.51
N MET A 8 -15.39 2.29 10.66
CA MET A 8 -15.02 3.26 11.69
C MET A 8 -15.53 2.86 13.09
N SER A 9 -15.16 3.67 14.08
CA SER A 9 -15.54 3.43 15.47
C SER A 9 -17.07 3.42 15.66
N LYS A 10 -17.52 2.82 16.77
CA LYS A 10 -18.94 2.88 17.15
C LYS A 10 -19.44 4.33 17.34
N HIS A 11 -18.54 5.23 17.68
CA HIS A 11 -18.86 6.65 17.87
C HIS A 11 -19.12 7.33 16.52
N ASP A 12 -18.19 7.20 15.56
CA ASP A 12 -18.32 7.81 14.24
C ASP A 12 -19.58 7.31 13.51
N ARG A 13 -19.90 6.00 13.64
CA ARG A 13 -21.15 5.42 13.12
C ARG A 13 -22.41 6.08 13.69
N LYS A 14 -22.42 6.41 14.99
CA LYS A 14 -23.57 7.08 15.62
C LYS A 14 -23.69 8.51 15.14
N GLU A 15 -22.57 9.23 15.03
CA GLU A 15 -22.57 10.60 14.51
C GLU A 15 -23.03 10.66 13.06
N PHE A 16 -22.57 9.73 12.22
CA PHE A 16 -23.06 9.60 10.85
C PHE A 16 -24.59 9.42 10.82
N LEU A 17 -25.14 8.51 11.63
CA LEU A 17 -26.60 8.28 11.68
C LEU A 17 -27.36 9.51 12.17
N LYS A 18 -26.84 10.26 13.16
CA LYS A 18 -27.41 11.54 13.56
C LYS A 18 -27.36 12.55 12.41
N ALA A 19 -26.24 12.60 11.69
CA ALA A 19 -26.04 13.51 10.59
C ALA A 19 -27.05 13.28 9.45
N THR A 20 -27.36 12.02 9.16
CA THR A 20 -28.35 11.67 8.11
C THR A 20 -29.79 12.12 8.41
N LYS A 21 -30.13 12.42 9.67
CA LYS A 21 -31.49 12.90 10.03
C LYS A 21 -31.81 14.28 9.45
N SER A 22 -30.80 15.08 9.11
CA SER A 22 -30.99 16.39 8.47
C SER A 22 -31.15 16.31 6.95
N GLY A 23 -31.24 15.10 6.38
CA GLY A 23 -31.27 14.87 4.94
C GLY A 23 -30.02 14.18 4.43
N THR A 24 -30.19 13.42 3.35
CA THR A 24 -29.13 12.68 2.67
C THR A 24 -29.10 12.99 1.19
N THR A 25 -27.90 12.98 0.62
CA THR A 25 -27.66 13.14 -0.81
C THR A 25 -26.84 11.95 -1.30
N GLN A 26 -27.22 11.41 -2.47
CA GLN A 26 -26.44 10.35 -3.10
C GLN A 26 -25.14 10.91 -3.67
N ARG A 27 -24.03 10.24 -3.36
CA ARG A 27 -22.70 10.58 -3.85
C ARG A 27 -22.29 9.62 -4.97
N TYR A 28 -22.04 10.17 -6.16
CA TYR A 28 -21.48 9.41 -7.28
C TYR A 28 -20.06 9.90 -7.55
N TYR A 29 -19.09 9.02 -7.38
CA TYR A 29 -17.68 9.33 -7.57
C TYR A 29 -16.96 8.18 -8.28
N ILE A 30 -16.27 8.48 -9.37
CA ILE A 30 -15.41 7.52 -10.07
C ILE A 30 -13.96 7.86 -9.77
N ARG A 31 -13.26 6.89 -9.18
CA ARG A 31 -11.80 6.90 -9.10
C ARG A 31 -11.23 5.98 -10.16
N VAL A 32 -10.44 6.53 -11.06
CA VAL A 32 -9.72 5.76 -12.08
C VAL A 32 -8.23 5.71 -11.72
N MET A 33 -7.69 4.51 -11.50
CA MET A 33 -6.27 4.29 -11.20
C MET A 33 -5.56 3.73 -12.42
N ILE A 34 -4.61 4.48 -12.96
CA ILE A 34 -3.85 4.11 -14.15
C ILE A 34 -2.48 3.60 -13.70
N VAL A 35 -2.27 2.30 -13.86
CA VAL A 35 -1.04 1.57 -13.49
C VAL A 35 -0.49 0.88 -14.73
N GLY A 36 0.80 0.54 -14.76
CA GLY A 36 1.45 0.11 -16.00
C GLY A 36 2.94 0.45 -16.04
N GLU A 37 3.71 -0.30 -16.84
CA GLU A 37 5.17 -0.14 -16.89
C GLU A 37 5.59 1.30 -17.21
N SER A 38 6.82 1.64 -16.85
CA SER A 38 7.40 2.91 -17.32
C SER A 38 7.31 2.97 -18.84
N SER A 39 6.94 4.15 -19.35
CA SER A 39 6.74 4.41 -20.78
C SER A 39 5.64 3.58 -21.49
N ALA A 40 4.74 2.90 -20.76
CA ALA A 40 3.59 2.20 -21.35
C ALA A 40 2.50 3.12 -21.95
N GLY A 41 2.67 4.45 -21.89
CA GLY A 41 1.71 5.41 -22.45
C GLY A 41 0.56 5.81 -21.52
N LYS A 42 0.72 5.65 -20.20
CA LYS A 42 -0.28 6.01 -19.17
C LYS A 42 -0.68 7.49 -19.21
N THR A 43 0.30 8.39 -19.18
CA THR A 43 0.08 9.84 -19.23
C THR A 43 -0.59 10.27 -20.54
N CYS A 44 -0.21 9.63 -21.66
CA CYS A 44 -0.86 9.82 -22.97
C CYS A 44 -2.33 9.38 -22.94
N LEU A 45 -2.60 8.19 -22.40
CA LEU A 45 -3.95 7.65 -22.23
C LEU A 45 -4.81 8.58 -21.37
N LEU A 46 -4.29 9.06 -20.25
CA LEU A 46 -4.96 10.03 -19.38
C LEU A 46 -5.36 11.29 -20.14
N ARG A 47 -4.41 11.91 -20.86
CA ARG A 47 -4.70 13.12 -21.64
C ARG A 47 -5.78 12.87 -22.68
N ARG A 48 -5.75 11.73 -23.37
CA ARG A 48 -6.80 11.35 -24.34
C ARG A 48 -8.16 11.14 -23.67
N LEU A 49 -8.22 10.45 -22.52
CA LEU A 49 -9.44 10.27 -21.73
C LEU A 49 -10.03 11.62 -21.29
N MET A 50 -9.21 12.65 -21.11
CA MET A 50 -9.62 14.01 -20.77
C MET A 50 -9.87 14.94 -21.97
N ASN A 51 -9.82 14.44 -23.22
CA ASN A 51 -9.85 15.27 -24.44
C ASN A 51 -8.75 16.36 -24.47
N LYS A 52 -7.60 16.13 -23.82
CA LYS A 52 -6.44 17.01 -23.83
C LYS A 52 -5.44 16.57 -24.92
N PRO A 53 -4.74 17.51 -25.59
CA PRO A 53 -3.74 17.17 -26.59
C PRO A 53 -2.51 16.48 -25.98
N ILE A 54 -1.81 15.69 -26.80
CA ILE A 54 -0.54 15.04 -26.46
C ILE A 54 0.59 15.90 -27.04
N HIS A 55 1.05 16.90 -26.28
CA HIS A 55 2.26 17.66 -26.56
C HIS A 55 3.16 17.64 -25.33
N ASP A 56 4.46 17.43 -25.52
CA ASP A 56 5.47 17.48 -24.44
C ASP A 56 5.10 16.59 -23.24
N VAL A 57 4.72 15.34 -23.51
CA VAL A 57 4.44 14.37 -22.46
C VAL A 57 5.76 13.86 -21.91
N ILE A 58 6.07 14.27 -20.67
CA ILE A 58 7.17 13.70 -19.89
C ILE A 58 6.64 12.47 -19.16
N SER A 59 7.50 11.45 -18.99
CA SER A 59 7.18 10.29 -18.16
C SER A 59 6.77 10.72 -16.76
N THR A 60 5.66 10.17 -16.26
CA THR A 60 5.18 10.48 -14.91
C THR A 60 6.22 10.07 -13.87
N ASP A 61 6.64 11.05 -13.08
CA ASP A 61 7.47 10.85 -11.90
C ASP A 61 6.56 10.76 -10.66
N GLY A 62 6.76 9.76 -9.80
CA GLY A 62 5.93 9.44 -8.63
C GLY A 62 4.45 9.10 -8.91
N LEU A 63 3.56 10.07 -8.74
CA LEU A 63 2.11 9.95 -8.96
C LEU A 63 1.59 11.32 -9.42
N ASN A 64 0.65 11.33 -10.36
CA ASN A 64 -0.08 12.52 -10.77
C ASN A 64 -1.58 12.32 -10.51
N ILE A 65 -2.21 13.27 -9.83
CA ILE A 65 -3.62 13.20 -9.45
C ILE A 65 -4.38 14.35 -10.12
N GLU A 66 -5.39 14.00 -10.92
CA GLU A 66 -6.29 14.93 -11.61
C GLU A 66 -7.71 14.76 -11.02
N ARG A 67 -8.03 15.50 -9.96
CA ARG A 67 -9.31 15.41 -9.24
C ARG A 67 -10.41 16.23 -9.91
N ARG A 68 -11.61 15.65 -9.99
CA ARG A 68 -12.87 16.28 -10.42
C ARG A 68 -12.73 17.11 -11.72
N LYS A 69 -11.92 16.62 -12.66
CA LYS A 69 -11.66 17.30 -13.95
C LYS A 69 -12.69 16.96 -15.01
N CYS A 70 -13.62 16.05 -14.72
CA CYS A 70 -14.75 15.74 -15.59
C CYS A 70 -15.94 15.26 -14.75
N GLN A 71 -17.12 15.48 -15.29
CA GLN A 71 -18.39 15.02 -14.73
C GLN A 71 -19.06 14.09 -15.73
N ILE A 72 -19.77 13.10 -15.21
CA ILE A 72 -20.43 12.07 -16.02
C ILE A 72 -21.91 12.09 -15.66
N ASP A 73 -22.77 12.24 -16.65
CA ASP A 73 -24.21 12.11 -16.44
C ASP A 73 -24.52 10.68 -15.98
N VAL A 74 -25.14 10.54 -14.81
CA VAL A 74 -25.39 9.22 -14.18
C VAL A 74 -26.44 8.41 -14.95
N LYS A 75 -27.32 9.06 -15.73
CA LYS A 75 -28.33 8.40 -16.55
C LYS A 75 -27.77 7.98 -17.91
N THR A 76 -27.07 8.86 -18.60
CA THR A 76 -26.61 8.62 -19.98
C THR A 76 -25.20 8.01 -20.04
N GLY A 77 -24.38 8.22 -19.02
CA GLY A 77 -22.95 7.90 -19.04
C GLY A 77 -22.13 8.84 -19.91
N GLU A 78 -22.67 9.98 -20.33
CA GLU A 78 -21.97 10.96 -21.14
C GLU A 78 -20.96 11.75 -20.30
N TRP A 79 -19.74 11.91 -20.84
CA TRP A 79 -18.64 12.59 -20.18
C TRP A 79 -18.60 14.06 -20.58
N HIS A 80 -18.64 14.94 -19.59
CA HIS A 80 -18.53 16.39 -19.73
C HIS A 80 -17.21 16.89 -19.16
N PHE A 81 -16.52 17.73 -19.93
CA PHE A 81 -15.24 18.33 -19.56
C PHE A 81 -15.41 19.84 -19.34
N PRO A 82 -14.85 20.43 -18.27
CA PRO A 82 -14.90 21.87 -18.05
C PRO A 82 -14.20 22.62 -19.19
N THR A 83 -14.87 23.62 -19.77
CA THR A 83 -14.26 24.58 -20.69
C THR A 83 -13.54 25.69 -19.92
N ALA A 84 -12.42 26.21 -20.45
CA ALA A 84 -11.52 27.16 -19.79
C ALA A 84 -12.15 28.43 -19.18
N ASN A 85 -13.36 28.83 -19.61
CA ASN A 85 -14.06 30.04 -19.16
C ASN A 85 -15.29 29.78 -18.28
N LYS A 86 -15.47 28.55 -17.79
CA LYS A 86 -16.53 28.21 -16.85
C LYS A 86 -15.90 27.52 -15.66
N ASP A 87 -16.18 28.00 -14.45
CA ASP A 87 -15.89 27.23 -13.25
C ASP A 87 -16.39 25.80 -13.49
N ALA A 88 -15.62 24.79 -13.11
CA ALA A 88 -16.04 23.39 -13.20
C ALA A 88 -17.43 23.16 -12.54
N TYR A 89 -17.82 24.11 -11.68
CA TYR A 89 -19.05 24.20 -10.94
C TYR A 89 -20.21 24.99 -11.59
N SER A 90 -20.04 25.55 -12.80
CA SER A 90 -21.01 26.49 -13.44
C SER A 90 -21.77 25.94 -14.66
N VAL A 91 -21.55 24.68 -15.06
CA VAL A 91 -22.39 23.97 -16.06
C VAL A 91 -23.78 23.58 -15.48
N TRP A 92 -24.16 24.15 -14.33
CA TRP A 92 -25.01 23.48 -13.34
C TRP A 92 -26.39 24.12 -13.29
N SER A 93 -27.38 23.45 -13.88
CA SER A 93 -28.81 23.48 -13.50
C SER A 93 -29.69 23.09 -14.70
N ARG A 94 -29.63 21.81 -15.09
CA ARG A 94 -30.81 21.20 -15.70
C ARG A 94 -31.56 20.47 -14.59
N GLN A 95 -32.83 20.84 -14.40
CA GLN A 95 -33.70 20.16 -13.45
C GLN A 95 -33.72 18.66 -13.80
N ASN A 96 -33.52 17.80 -12.79
CA ASN A 96 -33.52 16.32 -12.87
C ASN A 96 -32.24 15.61 -13.38
N GLU A 97 -31.10 16.27 -13.51
CA GLU A 97 -29.82 15.62 -13.85
C GLU A 97 -28.94 15.36 -12.61
N GLN A 98 -28.42 14.13 -12.49
CA GLN A 98 -27.45 13.72 -11.46
C GLN A 98 -26.11 13.47 -12.14
N PHE A 99 -25.04 14.05 -11.59
CA PHE A 99 -23.69 13.92 -12.13
C PHE A 99 -22.78 13.17 -11.17
N ALA A 100 -21.90 12.34 -11.72
CA ALA A 100 -20.78 11.72 -11.02
C ALA A 100 -19.50 12.51 -11.30
N ASP A 101 -18.74 12.85 -10.25
CA ASP A 101 -17.39 13.38 -10.48
C ASP A 101 -16.45 12.22 -10.83
N CYS A 102 -15.50 12.47 -11.71
CA CYS A 102 -14.44 11.51 -12.04
C CYS A 102 -13.06 12.12 -11.78
N GLY A 103 -12.21 11.37 -11.10
CA GLY A 103 -10.81 11.70 -10.86
C GLY A 103 -9.87 10.60 -11.32
N PHE A 104 -8.66 11.00 -11.71
CA PHE A 104 -7.63 10.11 -12.25
C PHE A 104 -6.36 10.12 -11.39
N TRP A 105 -5.82 8.94 -11.18
CA TRP A 105 -4.55 8.69 -10.50
C TRP A 105 -3.61 8.01 -11.48
N ASP A 106 -2.64 8.74 -12.00
CA ASP A 106 -1.61 8.23 -12.92
C ASP A 106 -0.33 7.91 -12.14
N PHE A 107 -0.11 6.63 -11.89
CA PHE A 107 1.02 6.15 -11.10
C PHE A 107 2.27 6.08 -11.97
N ALA A 108 3.44 6.44 -11.43
CA ALA A 108 4.70 6.17 -12.10
C ALA A 108 4.90 4.66 -12.31
N GLY A 109 5.61 4.30 -13.38
CA GLY A 109 5.94 2.90 -13.63
C GLY A 109 7.21 2.41 -12.91
N GLN A 110 7.90 3.30 -12.21
CA GLN A 110 9.20 3.06 -11.58
C GLN A 110 9.04 2.46 -10.18
N LYS A 111 9.86 1.47 -9.81
CA LYS A 111 9.68 0.67 -8.58
C LYS A 111 10.00 1.45 -7.31
N GLU A 112 10.83 2.47 -7.40
CA GLU A 112 11.26 3.37 -6.33
C GLU A 112 10.03 4.01 -5.65
N PHE A 113 8.97 4.27 -6.41
CA PHE A 113 7.73 4.83 -5.90
C PHE A 113 6.73 3.81 -5.36
N TYR A 114 6.96 2.50 -5.51
CA TYR A 114 5.98 1.49 -5.08
C TYR A 114 5.78 1.48 -3.57
N ALA A 115 6.82 1.86 -2.80
CA ALA A 115 6.71 2.05 -1.36
C ALA A 115 5.70 3.13 -0.97
N THR A 116 5.56 4.19 -1.79
CA THR A 116 4.64 5.31 -1.53
C THR A 116 3.31 5.16 -2.24
N HIS A 117 3.25 4.44 -3.38
CA HIS A 117 2.01 4.19 -4.12
C HIS A 117 0.94 3.49 -3.30
N GLN A 118 1.35 2.55 -2.43
CA GLN A 118 0.42 1.78 -1.60
C GLN A 118 -0.49 2.66 -0.73
N THR A 119 -0.03 3.87 -0.38
CA THR A 119 -0.81 4.86 0.38
C THR A 119 -2.02 5.41 -0.37
N PHE A 120 -2.04 5.33 -1.71
CA PHE A 120 -3.08 5.90 -2.58
C PHE A 120 -3.93 4.84 -3.29
N LEU A 121 -3.57 3.55 -3.20
CA LEU A 121 -4.36 2.45 -3.77
C LEU A 121 -5.67 2.26 -3.01
N SER A 122 -6.70 1.77 -3.71
CA SER A 122 -8.06 1.71 -3.16
C SER A 122 -8.87 0.55 -3.73
N ALA A 123 -9.71 -0.03 -2.89
CA ALA A 123 -10.70 -1.02 -3.28
C ALA A 123 -11.90 -0.43 -4.05
N ASN A 124 -12.12 0.89 -3.93
CA ASN A 124 -13.25 1.61 -4.51
C ASN A 124 -12.81 2.42 -5.75
N ALA A 125 -12.13 1.74 -6.68
CA ALA A 125 -11.58 2.34 -7.89
C ALA A 125 -11.70 1.40 -9.09
N VAL A 126 -11.75 1.97 -10.29
CA VAL A 126 -11.58 1.24 -11.55
C VAL A 126 -10.11 1.31 -11.94
N TYR A 127 -9.44 0.17 -12.06
CA TYR A 127 -8.04 0.10 -12.46
C TYR A 127 -7.92 -0.02 -13.97
N LEU A 128 -7.10 0.83 -14.57
CA LEU A 128 -6.63 0.71 -15.94
C LEU A 128 -5.19 0.20 -15.89
N LEU A 129 -4.99 -1.07 -16.21
CA LEU A 129 -3.66 -1.66 -16.32
C LEU A 129 -3.17 -1.52 -17.77
N VAL A 130 -2.23 -0.59 -17.97
CA VAL A 130 -1.75 -0.14 -19.26
C VAL A 130 -0.50 -0.91 -19.65
N ALA A 131 -0.52 -1.52 -20.83
CA ALA A 131 0.58 -2.29 -21.39
C ALA A 131 0.88 -1.84 -22.81
N ASP A 132 2.16 -1.63 -23.16
CA ASP A 132 2.53 -1.36 -24.56
C ASP A 132 2.60 -2.69 -25.32
N ILE A 133 1.61 -2.95 -26.18
CA ILE A 133 1.49 -4.22 -26.89
C ILE A 133 2.47 -4.37 -28.04
N SER A 134 3.19 -3.29 -28.41
CA SER A 134 4.30 -3.40 -29.36
C SER A 134 5.55 -4.02 -28.72
N LYS A 135 5.58 -4.17 -27.39
CA LYS A 135 6.65 -4.89 -26.70
C LYS A 135 6.34 -6.38 -26.67
N ASP A 136 7.38 -7.19 -26.69
CA ASP A 136 7.24 -8.64 -26.60
C ASP A 136 6.73 -9.03 -25.20
N PHE A 137 5.66 -9.83 -25.18
CA PHE A 137 4.99 -10.25 -23.96
C PHE A 137 5.83 -11.20 -23.10
N SER A 138 6.74 -11.94 -23.74
CA SER A 138 7.47 -13.07 -23.15
C SER A 138 8.99 -12.92 -23.14
N LYS A 139 9.51 -11.93 -23.87
CA LYS A 139 10.97 -11.76 -24.00
C LYS A 139 11.56 -11.13 -22.76
N LYS A 140 12.60 -11.80 -22.25
CA LYS A 140 13.44 -11.28 -21.17
C LYS A 140 14.06 -9.95 -21.57
N THR A 141 13.80 -8.91 -20.78
CA THR A 141 14.46 -7.61 -20.96
C THR A 141 15.89 -7.73 -20.41
N TYR A 142 16.80 -8.33 -21.16
CA TYR A 142 18.21 -8.37 -20.78
C TYR A 142 18.79 -6.96 -20.86
N ASN A 143 18.94 -6.29 -19.71
CA ASN A 143 19.87 -5.17 -19.51
C ASN A 143 20.12 -4.92 -18.01
N ASP A 144 21.38 -5.19 -17.62
CA ASP A 144 22.19 -4.73 -16.49
C ASP A 144 21.75 -4.97 -15.03
N MET A 145 22.52 -5.85 -14.36
CA MET A 145 23.09 -5.79 -12.99
C MET A 145 22.29 -5.21 -11.82
N LEU A 146 20.95 -5.18 -11.88
CA LEU A 146 20.09 -4.86 -10.74
C LEU A 146 19.02 -5.93 -10.61
N GLU A 147 18.93 -6.58 -9.44
CA GLU A 147 17.98 -7.65 -9.06
C GLU A 147 16.48 -7.26 -9.14
N ASP A 148 16.16 -6.12 -9.74
CA ASP A 148 14.90 -5.38 -9.54
C ASP A 148 14.11 -5.09 -10.82
N LYS A 149 14.29 -5.81 -11.94
CA LYS A 149 13.36 -5.70 -13.10
C LYS A 149 12.49 -6.95 -13.26
N PHE A 150 11.26 -6.75 -13.74
CA PHE A 150 10.40 -7.87 -14.13
C PHE A 150 10.98 -8.52 -15.39
N ASP A 151 10.98 -9.85 -15.47
CA ASP A 151 11.58 -10.54 -16.61
C ASP A 151 10.74 -10.33 -17.87
N SER A 152 9.42 -10.20 -17.74
CA SER A 152 8.51 -10.01 -18.87
C SER A 152 7.31 -9.10 -18.56
N LEU A 153 6.64 -8.62 -19.62
CA LEU A 153 5.37 -7.89 -19.49
C LEU A 153 4.30 -8.76 -18.81
N GLY A 154 4.34 -10.08 -19.05
CA GLY A 154 3.45 -11.03 -18.39
C GLY A 154 3.59 -11.02 -16.87
N GLU A 155 4.82 -11.11 -16.35
CA GLU A 155 5.09 -11.04 -14.90
C GLU A 155 4.69 -9.69 -14.31
N TYR A 156 4.90 -8.61 -15.05
CA TYR A 156 4.47 -7.27 -14.63
C TYR A 156 2.95 -7.19 -14.46
N ILE A 157 2.20 -7.71 -15.43
CA ILE A 157 0.74 -7.76 -15.37
C ILE A 157 0.29 -8.63 -14.19
N ASP A 158 0.92 -9.78 -14.00
CA ASP A 158 0.60 -10.70 -12.92
C ASP A 158 0.80 -10.05 -11.54
N PHE A 159 1.94 -9.38 -11.36
CA PHE A 159 2.28 -8.63 -10.15
C PHE A 159 1.24 -7.55 -9.82
N TRP A 160 0.81 -6.76 -10.81
CA TRP A 160 -0.19 -5.73 -10.55
C TRP A 160 -1.56 -6.30 -10.25
N LEU A 161 -1.91 -7.44 -10.85
CA LEU A 161 -3.15 -8.13 -10.53
C LEU A 161 -3.14 -8.69 -9.10
N ASP A 162 -2.01 -9.24 -8.64
CA ASP A 162 -1.86 -9.63 -7.24
C ASP A 162 -1.94 -8.42 -6.30
N ASN A 163 -1.27 -7.32 -6.65
CA ASN A 163 -1.32 -6.09 -5.87
C ASN A 163 -2.76 -5.54 -5.74
N VAL A 164 -3.50 -5.51 -6.84
CA VAL A 164 -4.92 -5.12 -6.85
C VAL A 164 -5.78 -6.13 -6.08
N HIS A 165 -5.47 -7.42 -6.16
CA HIS A 165 -6.17 -8.47 -5.42
C HIS A 165 -6.04 -8.30 -3.90
N CYS A 166 -4.94 -7.70 -3.41
CA CYS A 166 -4.83 -7.31 -2.01
C CYS A 166 -5.87 -6.26 -1.59
N TYR A 167 -6.55 -5.57 -2.50
CA TYR A 167 -7.63 -4.63 -2.17
C TYR A 167 -9.02 -5.22 -2.45
N ARG A 168 -9.12 -6.55 -2.62
CA ARG A 168 -10.39 -7.19 -2.90
C ARG A 168 -11.42 -6.92 -1.82
N THR A 169 -12.64 -6.58 -2.22
CA THR A 169 -13.78 -6.51 -1.30
C THR A 169 -14.65 -7.74 -1.47
N ASP A 170 -14.83 -8.50 -0.40
CA ASP A 170 -15.65 -9.71 -0.43
C ASP A 170 -17.08 -9.34 -0.81
N VAL A 171 -17.59 -9.95 -1.88
CA VAL A 171 -18.97 -9.80 -2.32
C VAL A 171 -19.84 -10.68 -1.41
N HIS A 172 -20.08 -10.23 -0.18
CA HIS A 172 -21.12 -10.79 0.67
C HIS A 172 -22.50 -10.36 0.16
N ASN A 173 -22.87 -10.89 -1.00
CA ASN A 173 -24.25 -11.25 -1.35
C ASN A 173 -24.25 -12.75 -1.64
N ALA A 174 -23.88 -13.50 -0.59
CA ALA A 174 -23.91 -14.96 -0.52
C ALA A 174 -25.35 -15.50 -0.37
N SER A 175 -26.29 -14.95 -1.14
CA SER A 175 -27.55 -15.63 -1.50
C SER A 175 -27.50 -16.16 -2.94
N SER A 176 -26.41 -15.89 -3.67
CA SER A 176 -26.11 -16.57 -4.92
C SER A 176 -24.64 -16.94 -4.95
N LYS A 177 -24.32 -18.21 -5.24
CA LYS A 177 -22.97 -18.69 -5.58
C LYS A 177 -22.46 -18.08 -6.92
N CYS A 178 -22.90 -16.87 -7.30
CA CYS A 178 -22.87 -16.36 -8.67
C CYS A 178 -22.42 -14.90 -8.83
N SER A 179 -21.41 -14.41 -8.10
CA SER A 179 -20.65 -13.25 -8.61
C SER A 179 -19.41 -13.75 -9.35
N VAL A 180 -19.49 -13.84 -10.69
CA VAL A 180 -18.35 -14.24 -11.55
C VAL A 180 -17.14 -13.33 -11.30
N TYR A 181 -17.38 -12.06 -10.95
CA TYR A 181 -16.39 -11.01 -10.84
C TYR A 181 -16.09 -10.55 -9.41
N LEU A 182 -14.86 -10.06 -9.17
CA LEU A 182 -14.36 -9.44 -7.93
C LEU A 182 -14.10 -7.94 -8.13
N ASN A 183 -14.26 -7.14 -7.06
CA ASN A 183 -13.88 -5.73 -7.02
C ASN A 183 -12.59 -5.54 -6.23
N PRO A 184 -11.70 -4.61 -6.62
CA PRO A 184 -11.91 -3.60 -7.66
C PRO A 184 -11.79 -4.16 -9.10
N PRO A 185 -12.55 -3.63 -10.08
CA PRO A 185 -12.47 -4.05 -11.48
C PRO A 185 -11.17 -3.58 -12.13
N VAL A 186 -10.61 -4.43 -12.99
CA VAL A 186 -9.40 -4.15 -13.80
C VAL A 186 -9.76 -4.21 -15.28
N VAL A 187 -9.47 -3.12 -16.00
CA VAL A 187 -9.56 -3.00 -17.44
C VAL A 187 -8.15 -2.97 -18.01
N ILE A 188 -7.82 -3.88 -18.93
CA ILE A 188 -6.52 -3.88 -19.59
C ILE A 188 -6.57 -2.90 -20.77
N VAL A 189 -5.57 -2.03 -20.86
CA VAL A 189 -5.43 -1.08 -21.97
C VAL A 189 -4.10 -1.32 -22.68
N GLY A 190 -4.16 -2.03 -23.80
CA GLY A 190 -3.05 -2.22 -24.72
C GLY A 190 -2.79 -0.96 -25.55
N THR A 191 -1.71 -0.25 -25.30
CA THR A 191 -1.28 0.91 -26.08
C THR A 191 -0.26 0.50 -27.15
N GLY A 192 0.09 1.43 -28.04
CA GLY A 192 1.15 1.19 -29.02
C GLY A 192 0.74 0.35 -30.22
N ILE A 193 -0.56 0.07 -30.41
CA ILE A 193 -1.06 -0.67 -31.58
C ILE A 193 -0.68 -0.02 -32.92
N ASP A 194 -0.48 1.30 -32.94
CA ASP A 194 -0.03 2.04 -34.12
C ASP A 194 1.45 1.84 -34.47
N LYS A 195 2.23 1.23 -33.56
CA LYS A 195 3.62 0.83 -33.82
C LYS A 195 3.70 -0.55 -34.51
N ILE A 196 2.61 -1.31 -34.50
CA ILE A 196 2.52 -2.63 -35.12
C ILE A 196 2.02 -2.46 -36.57
N PRO A 197 2.64 -3.16 -37.55
CA PRO A 197 2.17 -3.22 -38.93
C PRO A 197 0.70 -3.59 -39.02
N SER A 198 -0.06 -2.96 -39.93
CA SER A 198 -1.53 -3.10 -39.96
C SER A 198 -2.02 -4.53 -40.13
N ASP A 199 -1.28 -5.33 -40.90
CA ASP A 199 -1.48 -6.74 -41.19
C ASP A 199 -1.18 -7.66 -40.00
N GLU A 200 -0.32 -7.25 -39.06
CA GLU A 200 0.04 -8.04 -37.87
C GLU A 200 -0.79 -7.69 -36.62
N ARG A 201 -1.64 -6.65 -36.69
CA ARG A 201 -2.35 -6.13 -35.51
C ARG A 201 -3.34 -7.13 -34.91
N GLU A 202 -4.07 -7.87 -35.73
CA GLU A 202 -5.05 -8.84 -35.24
C GLU A 202 -4.35 -10.00 -34.53
N ASP A 203 -3.30 -10.53 -35.14
CA ASP A 203 -2.47 -11.60 -34.56
C ASP A 203 -1.82 -11.16 -33.24
N SER A 204 -1.26 -9.94 -33.19
CA SER A 204 -0.67 -9.40 -31.96
C SER A 204 -1.70 -9.27 -30.83
N GLN A 205 -2.91 -8.79 -31.12
CA GLN A 205 -3.99 -8.69 -30.14
C GLN A 205 -4.44 -10.07 -29.64
N GLN A 206 -4.60 -11.03 -30.55
CA GLN A 206 -4.99 -12.40 -30.20
C GLN A 206 -3.90 -13.08 -29.37
N ASN A 207 -2.64 -12.89 -29.74
CA ASN A 207 -1.49 -13.39 -28.98
C ASN A 207 -1.44 -12.79 -27.58
N PHE A 208 -1.62 -11.47 -27.43
CA PHE A 208 -1.69 -10.82 -26.13
C PHE A 208 -2.80 -11.42 -25.25
N GLN A 209 -4.00 -11.61 -25.80
CA GLN A 209 -5.11 -12.20 -25.06
C GLN A 209 -4.84 -13.66 -24.66
N ASN A 210 -4.25 -14.46 -25.54
CA ASN A 210 -3.92 -15.85 -25.26
C ASN A 210 -2.89 -15.96 -24.12
N HIS A 211 -1.86 -15.12 -24.13
CA HIS A 211 -0.87 -15.07 -23.05
C HIS A 211 -1.49 -14.58 -21.74
N LEU A 212 -2.35 -13.56 -21.78
CA LEU A 212 -3.07 -13.09 -20.61
C LEU A 212 -3.90 -14.21 -19.98
N ARG A 213 -4.65 -14.98 -20.79
CA ARG A 213 -5.40 -16.14 -20.29
C ARG A 213 -4.52 -17.20 -19.65
N LYS A 214 -3.31 -17.42 -20.21
CA LYS A 214 -2.35 -18.40 -19.69
C LYS A 214 -1.79 -17.99 -18.32
N ILE A 215 -1.46 -16.71 -18.13
CA ILE A 215 -0.95 -16.20 -16.84
C ILE A 215 -2.02 -16.23 -15.75
N LEU A 216 -3.27 -15.97 -16.13
CA LEU A 216 -4.38 -15.87 -15.19
C LEU A 216 -5.04 -17.21 -14.82
N SER A 217 -4.48 -18.34 -15.27
CA SER A 217 -5.10 -19.66 -15.04
C SER A 217 -5.32 -19.95 -13.55
N ASP A 218 -6.49 -20.51 -13.24
CA ASP A 218 -7.02 -21.02 -11.96
C ASP A 218 -6.95 -20.14 -10.69
N HIS A 219 -6.32 -18.96 -10.71
CA HIS A 219 -6.28 -18.07 -9.55
C HIS A 219 -7.50 -17.14 -9.48
N GLU A 220 -8.03 -16.89 -8.28
CA GLU A 220 -9.19 -16.00 -8.07
C GLU A 220 -8.98 -14.58 -8.62
N LYS A 221 -7.72 -14.13 -8.72
CA LYS A 221 -7.37 -12.79 -9.22
C LYS A 221 -7.86 -12.51 -10.64
N CYS A 222 -8.03 -13.54 -11.47
CA CYS A 222 -8.58 -13.39 -12.83
C CYS A 222 -9.99 -12.76 -12.82
N ARG A 223 -10.75 -12.93 -11.73
CA ARG A 223 -12.10 -12.38 -11.55
C ARG A 223 -12.12 -10.87 -11.40
N HIS A 224 -10.97 -10.21 -11.23
CA HIS A 224 -10.87 -8.74 -11.32
C HIS A 224 -10.90 -8.24 -12.77
N LEU A 225 -10.44 -9.04 -13.73
CA LEU A 225 -10.37 -8.66 -15.13
C LEU A 225 -11.79 -8.51 -15.71
N ARG A 226 -12.03 -7.39 -16.41
CA ARG A 226 -13.32 -7.09 -17.05
C ARG A 226 -13.23 -7.09 -18.56
N LYS A 227 -12.46 -6.15 -19.10
CA LYS A 227 -12.40 -5.83 -20.53
C LYS A 227 -10.97 -5.54 -20.94
N THR A 228 -10.69 -5.72 -22.22
CA THR A 228 -9.41 -5.39 -22.84
C THR A 228 -9.66 -4.46 -24.02
N HIS A 229 -8.92 -3.35 -24.06
CA HIS A 229 -8.97 -2.36 -25.13
C HIS A 229 -7.60 -2.21 -25.76
N PHE A 230 -7.54 -2.15 -27.09
CA PHE A 230 -6.31 -1.83 -27.81
C PHE A 230 -6.43 -0.47 -28.47
N LEU A 231 -5.55 0.47 -28.12
CA LEU A 231 -5.68 1.88 -28.44
C LEU A 231 -4.39 2.44 -29.07
N SER A 232 -4.57 3.35 -30.02
CA SER A 232 -3.50 4.18 -30.55
C SER A 232 -3.48 5.54 -29.87
N ASN A 233 -2.27 6.00 -29.54
CA ASN A 233 -2.05 7.33 -28.96
C ASN A 233 -1.76 8.42 -30.02
N LYS A 234 -1.48 8.06 -31.29
CA LYS A 234 -1.06 9.01 -32.33
C LYS A 234 -2.17 9.91 -32.87
N PHE A 235 -3.40 9.43 -32.95
CA PHE A 235 -4.43 10.15 -33.72
C PHE A 235 -4.92 11.43 -33.03
N PRO A 236 -4.99 12.59 -33.72
CA PRO A 236 -5.36 13.87 -33.09
C PRO A 236 -6.83 13.94 -32.62
N SER A 237 -7.71 13.09 -33.15
CA SER A 237 -9.14 13.11 -32.81
C SER A 237 -9.44 12.51 -31.43
N PHE A 238 -9.90 13.36 -30.50
CA PHE A 238 -10.35 12.96 -29.16
C PHE A 238 -11.72 12.25 -29.14
N ASN A 239 -12.43 12.23 -30.29
CA ASN A 239 -13.81 11.75 -30.40
C ASN A 239 -13.94 10.35 -31.03
N ARG A 240 -12.82 9.63 -31.10
CA ARG A 240 -12.69 8.26 -31.61
C ARG A 240 -13.61 7.29 -30.87
N ALA A 241 -14.21 6.37 -31.61
CA ALA A 241 -15.16 5.38 -31.07
C ALA A 241 -14.53 4.51 -29.98
N GLU A 242 -13.23 4.23 -30.11
CA GLU A 242 -12.44 3.40 -29.20
C GLU A 242 -12.33 4.04 -27.81
N TYR A 243 -12.08 5.36 -27.72
CA TYR A 243 -12.01 6.09 -26.45
C TYR A 243 -13.41 6.33 -25.84
N LYS A 244 -14.44 6.54 -26.68
CA LYS A 244 -15.83 6.57 -26.19
C LYS A 244 -16.23 5.24 -25.57
N LYS A 245 -15.84 4.13 -26.20
CA LYS A 245 -16.08 2.79 -25.68
C LYS A 245 -15.36 2.59 -24.35
N LEU A 246 -14.07 2.93 -24.23
CA LEU A 246 -13.34 2.86 -22.97
C LEU A 246 -13.98 3.72 -21.87
N ARG A 247 -14.41 4.95 -22.16
CA ARG A 247 -15.11 5.83 -21.21
C ARG A 247 -16.42 5.23 -20.71
N LYS A 248 -17.21 4.66 -21.63
CA LYS A 248 -18.45 3.95 -21.30
C LYS A 248 -18.15 2.74 -20.40
N ASP A 249 -17.13 1.97 -20.74
CA ASP A 249 -16.75 0.79 -19.98
C ASP A 249 -16.26 1.14 -18.58
N ILE A 250 -15.46 2.21 -18.41
CA ILE A 250 -15.08 2.75 -17.09
C ILE A 250 -16.32 3.12 -16.27
N PHE A 251 -17.28 3.82 -16.89
CA PHE A 251 -18.53 4.21 -16.22
C PHE A 251 -19.37 3.01 -15.80
N ASP A 252 -19.51 2.02 -16.67
CA ASP A 252 -20.28 0.81 -16.38
C ASP A 252 -19.61 -0.04 -15.29
N GLU A 253 -18.28 -0.15 -15.28
CA GLU A 253 -17.56 -0.82 -14.19
C GLU A 253 -17.66 -0.04 -12.87
N ALA A 254 -17.68 1.30 -12.90
CA ALA A 254 -17.81 2.11 -11.70
C ALA A 254 -19.16 1.90 -10.99
N LYS A 255 -20.25 1.62 -11.72
CA LYS A 255 -21.55 1.26 -11.14
C LYS A 255 -21.52 -0.02 -10.32
N SER A 256 -20.55 -0.91 -10.58
CA SER A 256 -20.38 -2.16 -9.84
C SER A 256 -19.67 -1.98 -8.50
N LEU A 257 -19.08 -0.80 -8.25
CA LEU A 257 -18.39 -0.49 -6.99
C LEU A 257 -19.41 -0.22 -5.87
N LYS A 258 -19.06 -0.65 -4.65
CA LYS A 258 -19.95 -0.57 -3.48
C LYS A 258 -20.29 0.86 -3.06
N ASN A 259 -19.41 1.82 -3.37
CA ASN A 259 -19.57 3.23 -3.02
C ASN A 259 -20.39 4.04 -4.04
N TRP A 260 -20.84 3.41 -5.14
CA TRP A 260 -21.60 4.08 -6.17
C TRP A 260 -23.01 4.46 -5.67
N GLY A 261 -23.28 5.76 -5.54
CA GLY A 261 -24.58 6.27 -5.08
C GLY A 261 -24.78 6.19 -3.57
N ASP A 262 -23.70 6.12 -2.79
CA ASP A 262 -23.77 6.10 -1.33
C ASP A 262 -24.52 7.32 -0.79
N ASN A 263 -25.45 7.10 0.14
CA ASN A 263 -26.18 8.18 0.80
C ASN A 263 -25.31 8.80 1.89
N LEU A 264 -24.89 10.05 1.69
CA LEU A 264 -24.14 10.85 2.66
C LEU A 264 -25.04 11.96 3.24
N PRO A 265 -24.79 12.42 4.48
CA PRO A 265 -25.47 13.60 5.01
C PRO A 265 -25.33 14.78 4.04
N SER A 266 -26.43 15.45 3.69
CA SER A 266 -26.40 16.50 2.65
C SER A 266 -25.41 17.62 2.97
N ARG A 267 -25.26 17.94 4.27
CA ARG A 267 -24.29 18.95 4.73
C ARG A 267 -22.83 18.53 4.57
N TRP A 268 -22.53 17.22 4.59
CA TRP A 268 -21.17 16.73 4.30
C TRP A 268 -20.80 17.00 2.85
N ILE A 269 -21.75 16.84 1.91
CA ILE A 269 -21.55 17.19 0.51
C ILE A 269 -21.30 18.70 0.33
N VAL A 270 -22.00 19.54 1.09
CA VAL A 270 -21.79 20.99 1.07
C VAL A 270 -20.39 21.34 1.60
N LEU A 271 -19.99 20.77 2.74
CA LEU A 271 -18.66 21.00 3.31
C LEU A 271 -17.53 20.46 2.41
N GLU A 272 -17.71 19.30 1.79
CA GLU A 272 -16.78 18.74 0.79
C GLU A 272 -16.55 19.72 -0.37
N LYS A 273 -17.58 20.45 -0.80
CA LYS A 273 -17.47 21.46 -1.86
C LYS A 273 -16.74 22.72 -1.39
N GLU A 274 -17.06 23.21 -0.20
CA GLU A 274 -16.39 24.39 0.39
C GLU A 274 -14.90 24.13 0.69
N ILE A 275 -14.55 22.92 1.13
CA ILE A 275 -13.14 22.54 1.30
C ILE A 275 -12.44 22.49 -0.06
N TYR A 276 -13.10 21.94 -1.08
CA TYR A 276 -12.52 21.84 -2.41
C TYR A 276 -12.31 23.21 -3.08
N SER A 277 -13.20 24.18 -2.85
CA SER A 277 -13.07 25.54 -3.39
C SER A 277 -11.89 26.32 -2.78
N LYS A 278 -11.41 25.93 -1.60
CA LYS A 278 -10.20 26.50 -0.98
C LYS A 278 -8.89 26.02 -1.62
N ILE A 279 -8.93 24.92 -2.37
CA ILE A 279 -7.71 24.32 -2.94
C ILE A 279 -7.22 25.18 -4.10
N SER A 280 -6.00 25.67 -3.97
CA SER A 280 -5.34 26.48 -4.99
C SER A 280 -3.88 26.07 -5.14
N GLU A 281 -3.18 26.63 -6.13
CA GLU A 281 -1.76 26.35 -6.35
C GLU A 281 -0.86 26.77 -5.16
N THR A 282 -1.37 27.61 -4.26
CA THR A 282 -0.65 28.10 -3.08
C THR A 282 -1.27 27.66 -1.75
N ASN A 283 -2.40 26.93 -1.79
CA ASN A 283 -3.13 26.53 -0.59
C ASN A 283 -3.56 25.06 -0.66
N TYR A 284 -2.77 24.20 -0.03
CA TYR A 284 -2.97 22.75 -0.02
C TYR A 284 -3.36 22.20 1.35
N THR A 285 -3.40 23.05 2.38
CA THR A 285 -3.55 22.65 3.78
C THR A 285 -4.51 23.58 4.49
N MET A 286 -5.16 23.10 5.56
CA MET A 286 -5.88 23.96 6.49
C MET A 286 -5.68 23.51 7.94
N SER A 287 -5.85 24.45 8.85
CA SER A 287 -5.92 24.18 10.29
C SER A 287 -7.28 23.63 10.71
N TYR A 288 -7.36 23.04 11.91
CA TYR A 288 -8.63 22.56 12.44
C TYR A 288 -9.60 23.71 12.74
N ALA A 289 -9.09 24.87 13.18
CA ALA A 289 -9.89 26.07 13.40
C ALA A 289 -10.60 26.53 12.12
N GLU A 290 -9.89 26.57 11.00
CA GLU A 290 -10.47 26.89 9.69
C GLU A 290 -11.52 25.86 9.25
N ALA A 291 -11.31 24.58 9.59
CA ALA A 291 -12.29 23.52 9.34
C ALA A 291 -13.60 23.76 10.11
N ILE A 292 -13.51 24.18 11.38
CA ILE A 292 -14.68 24.53 12.20
C ILE A 292 -15.42 25.72 11.59
N GLU A 293 -14.70 26.77 11.17
CA GLU A 293 -15.32 27.95 10.55
C GLU A 293 -16.06 27.61 9.26
N LEU A 294 -15.49 26.72 8.43
CA LEU A 294 -16.17 26.23 7.23
C LEU A 294 -17.39 25.38 7.56
N ALA A 295 -17.26 24.45 8.51
CA ALA A 295 -18.36 23.59 8.92
C ALA A 295 -19.52 24.40 9.52
N ALA A 296 -19.23 25.47 10.27
CA ALA A 296 -20.23 26.39 10.80
C ALA A 296 -21.05 27.08 9.68
N LYS A 297 -20.44 27.38 8.53
CA LYS A 297 -21.13 27.92 7.35
C LYS A 297 -22.00 26.87 6.64
N CYS A 298 -21.69 25.58 6.82
CA CYS A 298 -22.34 24.46 6.13
C CYS A 298 -23.49 23.82 6.94
N SER A 299 -24.12 24.56 7.85
CA SER A 299 -25.24 24.07 8.67
C SER A 299 -24.89 22.87 9.58
N PHE A 300 -23.64 22.79 10.06
CA PHE A 300 -23.31 21.84 11.13
C PHE A 300 -23.92 22.34 12.47
N PRO A 301 -24.53 21.45 13.27
CA PRO A 301 -25.09 21.82 14.59
C PRO A 301 -23.98 22.36 15.51
N ASP A 302 -24.36 23.17 16.51
CA ASP A 302 -23.47 24.00 17.33
C ASP A 302 -22.09 23.38 17.64
N LEU A 303 -21.11 23.69 16.77
CA LEU A 303 -19.74 23.19 16.83
C LEU A 303 -18.97 23.72 18.04
N LYS A 304 -19.51 24.73 18.74
CA LYS A 304 -18.93 25.25 19.98
C LYS A 304 -19.05 24.26 21.14
N GLN A 305 -20.02 23.33 21.09
CA GLN A 305 -20.23 22.31 22.12
C GLN A 305 -19.59 20.97 21.77
N THR A 306 -19.60 20.55 20.50
CA THR A 306 -18.98 19.30 20.06
C THR A 306 -18.52 19.36 18.61
N THR A 307 -17.33 18.82 18.34
CA THR A 307 -16.77 18.70 16.98
C THR A 307 -16.76 17.27 16.46
N SER A 308 -17.45 16.37 17.17
CA SER A 308 -17.49 14.92 16.92
C SER A 308 -17.97 14.56 15.50
N GLU A 309 -18.94 15.29 14.96
CA GLU A 309 -19.39 15.07 13.58
C GLU A 309 -18.36 15.52 12.54
N LEU A 310 -17.69 16.67 12.77
CA LEU A 310 -16.63 17.15 11.90
C LEU A 310 -15.48 16.15 11.86
N ASP A 311 -15.08 15.61 13.02
CA ASP A 311 -14.08 14.55 13.10
C ASP A 311 -14.48 13.31 12.30
N SER A 312 -15.75 12.90 12.39
CA SER A 312 -16.29 11.77 11.61
C SER A 312 -16.25 12.04 10.10
N PHE A 313 -16.57 13.26 9.68
CA PHE A 313 -16.47 13.71 8.29
C PHE A 313 -15.02 13.70 7.80
N LEU A 314 -14.08 14.27 8.56
CA LEU A 314 -12.66 14.32 8.16
C LEU A 314 -12.03 12.93 8.07
N LYS A 315 -12.36 12.02 8.99
CA LYS A 315 -11.95 10.61 8.91
C LYS A 315 -12.52 9.93 7.68
N TYR A 316 -13.78 10.22 7.34
CA TYR A 316 -14.39 9.70 6.12
C TYR A 316 -13.69 10.19 4.87
N GLU A 317 -13.44 11.49 4.74
CA GLU A 317 -12.71 12.07 3.62
C GLU A 317 -11.25 11.55 3.55
N HIS A 318 -10.62 11.28 4.69
CA HIS A 318 -9.31 10.64 4.76
C HIS A 318 -9.31 9.20 4.25
N ASP A 319 -10.25 8.39 4.73
CA ASP A 319 -10.35 6.99 4.37
C ASP A 319 -10.70 6.76 2.90
N ILE A 320 -11.49 7.67 2.31
CA ILE A 320 -11.73 7.65 0.86
C ILE A 320 -10.58 8.30 0.10
N GLY A 321 -9.57 8.89 0.73
CA GLY A 321 -8.38 9.45 0.09
C GLY A 321 -8.62 10.79 -0.62
N ASN A 322 -9.59 11.58 -0.17
CA ASN A 322 -9.83 12.93 -0.68
C ASN A 322 -9.00 13.97 0.06
N ILE A 323 -8.76 13.78 1.36
CA ILE A 323 -7.89 14.60 2.21
C ILE A 323 -6.93 13.70 3.01
N ILE A 324 -5.95 14.28 3.69
CA ILE A 324 -5.18 13.58 4.72
C ILE A 324 -5.48 14.21 6.08
N PHE A 325 -5.95 13.39 7.01
CA PHE A 325 -6.31 13.79 8.36
C PHE A 325 -5.88 12.74 9.37
N PHE A 326 -5.15 13.16 10.40
CA PHE A 326 -4.80 12.33 11.55
C PHE A 326 -5.27 13.03 12.82
N GLU A 327 -5.98 12.31 13.69
CA GLU A 327 -6.55 12.87 14.92
C GLU A 327 -5.49 13.47 15.85
N ASP A 328 -4.27 12.93 15.86
CA ASP A 328 -3.15 13.41 16.66
C ASP A 328 -2.29 14.47 15.97
N VAL A 329 -2.60 14.78 14.70
CA VAL A 329 -2.01 15.90 13.92
C VAL A 329 -3.13 16.80 13.42
N LYS A 330 -4.08 17.09 14.32
CA LYS A 330 -5.39 17.65 14.00
C LYS A 330 -5.34 19.01 13.30
N ASP A 331 -4.35 19.83 13.66
CA ASP A 331 -4.16 21.20 13.14
C ASP A 331 -3.46 21.26 11.78
N PHE A 332 -3.18 20.11 11.15
CA PHE A 332 -2.59 20.06 9.82
C PHE A 332 -3.35 19.10 8.90
N ILE A 333 -4.40 19.63 8.28
CA ILE A 333 -5.28 18.89 7.36
C ILE A 333 -4.78 19.13 5.94
N VAL A 334 -4.35 18.09 5.24
CA VAL A 334 -3.94 18.20 3.84
C VAL A 334 -5.17 18.08 2.95
N LEU A 335 -5.51 19.16 2.25
CA LEU A 335 -6.68 19.26 1.37
C LEU A 335 -6.47 18.57 0.02
N ASP A 336 -5.22 18.50 -0.44
CA ASP A 336 -4.83 17.83 -1.67
C ASP A 336 -3.80 16.71 -1.44
N PRO A 337 -4.19 15.43 -1.60
CA PRO A 337 -3.25 14.32 -1.57
C PRO A 337 -2.10 14.47 -2.60
N LYS A 338 -2.29 15.23 -3.69
CA LYS A 338 -1.22 15.55 -4.64
C LYS A 338 -0.05 16.27 -3.96
N TRP A 339 -0.33 17.18 -3.02
CA TRP A 339 0.72 17.86 -2.27
C TRP A 339 1.59 16.85 -1.50
N LEU A 340 0.95 15.83 -0.89
CA LEU A 340 1.68 14.78 -0.19
C LEU A 340 2.49 13.89 -1.14
N VAL A 341 1.97 13.63 -2.32
CA VAL A 341 2.72 12.92 -3.38
C VAL A 341 3.99 13.69 -3.74
N ASP A 342 3.89 15.00 -3.93
CA ASP A 342 5.03 15.83 -4.28
C ASP A 342 6.02 15.93 -3.10
N VAL A 343 5.54 15.95 -1.86
CA VAL A 343 6.38 15.77 -0.66
C VAL A 343 7.15 14.46 -0.71
N PHE A 344 6.49 13.32 -0.96
CA PHE A 344 7.17 12.03 -1.02
C PHE A 344 8.22 11.96 -2.14
N LYS A 345 7.95 12.57 -3.30
CA LYS A 345 8.95 12.68 -4.38
C LYS A 345 10.22 13.40 -3.93
N CYS A 346 10.12 14.36 -3.02
CA CYS A 346 11.30 15.06 -2.50
C CYS A 346 12.31 14.11 -1.86
N PHE A 347 11.82 13.06 -1.20
CA PHE A 347 12.65 12.13 -0.42
C PHE A 347 12.94 10.82 -1.14
N VAL A 348 12.04 10.38 -2.03
CA VAL A 348 12.12 9.08 -2.71
C VAL A 348 12.72 9.18 -4.11
N SER A 349 12.58 10.33 -4.78
CA SER A 349 13.02 10.46 -6.17
C SER A 349 14.53 10.63 -6.27
N ASN A 350 15.14 9.90 -7.21
CA ASN A 350 16.54 10.06 -7.60
C ASN A 350 16.78 11.36 -8.39
N GLN A 351 15.77 12.21 -8.59
CA GLN A 351 15.89 13.48 -9.32
C GLN A 351 17.03 14.37 -8.80
N TYR A 352 17.35 14.29 -7.49
CA TYR A 352 18.41 15.08 -6.88
C TYR A 352 19.72 14.29 -6.70
N GLU A 353 19.76 13.02 -7.11
CA GLU A 353 20.92 12.14 -6.91
C GLU A 353 22.18 12.80 -7.50
N ASN A 354 22.14 13.26 -8.75
CA ASN A 354 23.30 13.90 -9.39
C ASN A 354 23.77 15.19 -8.69
N GLU A 355 22.87 15.94 -8.07
CA GLU A 355 23.20 17.19 -7.38
C GLU A 355 23.70 16.95 -5.95
N LEU A 356 23.22 15.87 -5.31
CA LEU A 356 23.48 15.54 -3.91
C LEU A 356 24.50 14.42 -3.75
N ILE A 357 24.97 13.78 -4.83
CA ILE A 357 25.89 12.62 -4.79
C ILE A 357 27.18 12.90 -4.01
N ASN A 358 27.62 14.16 -3.97
CA ASN A 358 28.82 14.58 -3.25
C ASN A 358 28.55 14.92 -1.76
N MET A 359 27.29 14.96 -1.32
CA MET A 359 26.94 15.14 0.10
C MET A 359 27.10 13.82 0.85
N THR A 360 27.82 13.88 1.97
CA THR A 360 28.03 12.70 2.82
C THR A 360 26.71 12.19 3.38
N GLU A 361 25.76 13.07 3.68
CA GLU A 361 24.44 12.73 4.19
C GLU A 361 23.58 11.99 3.16
N TRP A 362 23.73 12.28 1.86
CA TRP A 362 23.05 11.52 0.80
C TRP A 362 23.57 10.08 0.75
N ALA A 363 24.89 9.91 0.79
CA ALA A 363 25.49 8.59 0.85
C ALA A 363 25.10 7.82 2.13
N GLU A 364 24.89 8.50 3.27
CA GLU A 364 24.37 7.87 4.49
C GLU A 364 22.90 7.44 4.37
N LEU A 365 22.07 8.20 3.65
CA LEU A 365 20.69 7.83 3.35
C LEU A 365 20.65 6.57 2.47
N GLU A 366 21.39 6.56 1.36
CA GLU A 366 21.38 5.44 0.41
C GLU A 366 21.99 4.16 1.00
N ASN A 367 23.07 4.26 1.77
CA ASN A 367 23.79 3.07 2.23
C ASN A 367 23.34 2.59 3.61
N LYS A 368 22.76 3.47 4.44
CA LYS A 368 22.40 3.17 5.84
C LYS A 368 20.96 3.54 6.20
N GLY A 369 20.22 4.15 5.27
CA GLY A 369 18.85 4.61 5.50
C GLY A 369 18.76 5.84 6.40
N LYS A 370 19.89 6.49 6.74
CA LYS A 370 19.93 7.59 7.71
C LYS A 370 19.51 8.90 7.05
N LEU A 371 18.38 9.45 7.49
CA LEU A 371 17.87 10.73 7.06
C LEU A 371 18.17 11.79 8.12
N SER A 372 19.25 12.55 7.91
CA SER A 372 19.68 13.62 8.81
C SER A 372 18.83 14.88 8.67
N ASN A 373 18.79 15.71 9.72
CA ASN A 373 18.09 16.98 9.67
C ASN A 373 18.64 17.94 8.61
N ASN A 374 19.96 17.94 8.38
CA ASN A 374 20.59 18.75 7.35
C ASN A 374 20.11 18.36 5.95
N LEU A 375 20.04 17.06 5.69
CA LEU A 375 19.52 16.56 4.41
C LEU A 375 18.02 16.86 4.26
N ILE A 376 17.22 16.71 5.33
CA ILE A 376 15.80 17.09 5.32
C ILE A 376 15.65 18.56 4.89
N VAL A 377 16.38 19.48 5.54
CA VAL A 377 16.30 20.91 5.20
C VAL A 377 16.69 21.14 3.74
N THR A 378 17.80 20.55 3.28
CA THR A 378 18.27 20.66 1.90
C THR A 378 17.21 20.18 0.90
N LEU A 379 16.58 19.03 1.14
CA LEU A 379 15.55 18.47 0.25
C LEU A 379 14.28 19.33 0.23
N LEU A 380 13.85 19.85 1.38
CA LEU A 380 12.66 20.70 1.46
C LEU A 380 12.88 22.07 0.77
N GLU A 381 14.11 22.60 0.79
CA GLU A 381 14.46 23.86 0.12
C GLU A 381 14.51 23.75 -1.41
N LYS A 382 14.71 22.55 -1.96
CA LYS A 382 14.67 22.30 -3.41
C LYS A 382 13.28 22.47 -4.01
N VAL A 383 12.24 22.53 -3.17
CA VAL A 383 10.83 22.55 -3.61
C VAL A 383 10.07 23.73 -3.02
N PRO A 384 10.55 24.99 -3.25
CA PRO A 384 10.06 26.16 -2.54
C PRO A 384 8.57 26.46 -2.83
N HIS A 385 8.08 26.07 -4.01
CA HIS A 385 6.68 26.25 -4.41
C HIS A 385 5.68 25.51 -3.51
N LEU A 386 6.12 24.46 -2.79
CA LEU A 386 5.26 23.71 -1.87
C LEU A 386 5.26 24.29 -0.44
N SER A 387 6.07 25.31 -0.15
CA SER A 387 6.20 25.95 1.17
C SER A 387 6.45 24.96 2.33
N LEU A 388 7.12 23.84 2.05
CA LEU A 388 7.27 22.73 3.00
C LEU A 388 8.03 23.11 4.27
N MET A 389 8.98 24.05 4.16
CA MET A 389 9.77 24.51 5.29
C MET A 389 8.92 25.08 6.43
N LYS A 390 7.83 25.81 6.11
CA LYS A 390 6.88 26.32 7.10
C LYS A 390 6.19 25.20 7.88
N HIS A 391 6.05 24.02 7.26
CA HIS A 391 5.30 22.88 7.77
C HIS A 391 6.18 21.66 8.05
N LYS A 392 7.50 21.84 8.17
CA LYS A 392 8.49 20.74 8.30
C LYS A 392 8.10 19.71 9.35
N GLN A 393 7.70 20.15 10.56
CA GLN A 393 7.34 19.22 11.64
C GLN A 393 6.11 18.38 11.28
N PHE A 394 5.09 18.99 10.68
CA PHE A 394 3.88 18.28 10.25
C PHE A 394 4.15 17.33 9.09
N VAL A 395 5.01 17.72 8.13
CA VAL A 395 5.48 16.84 7.05
C VAL A 395 6.12 15.58 7.63
N LEU A 396 7.05 15.73 8.58
CA LEU A 396 7.72 14.60 9.22
C LEU A 396 6.74 13.70 9.98
N GLN A 397 5.79 14.29 10.73
CA GLN A 397 4.73 13.53 11.41
C GLN A 397 3.88 12.73 10.42
N ILE A 398 3.49 13.33 9.29
CA ILE A 398 2.74 12.62 8.25
C ILE A 398 3.58 11.48 7.65
N MET A 399 4.85 11.71 7.34
CA MET A 399 5.74 10.67 6.82
C MET A 399 5.90 9.50 7.80
N GLU A 400 5.95 9.78 9.11
CA GLU A 400 5.93 8.74 10.16
C GLU A 400 4.59 7.99 10.21
N LYS A 401 3.46 8.68 9.96
CA LYS A 401 2.12 8.07 9.89
C LYS A 401 1.92 7.19 8.67
N PHE A 402 2.65 7.42 7.59
CA PHE A 402 2.68 6.53 6.43
C PHE A 402 3.78 5.46 6.55
N ASP A 403 4.51 5.41 7.68
CA ASP A 403 5.64 4.51 7.91
C ASP A 403 6.69 4.58 6.78
N ILE A 404 6.91 5.78 6.25
CA ILE A 404 7.99 6.09 5.30
C ILE A 404 9.29 6.34 6.05
N ILE A 405 9.20 7.06 7.18
CA ILE A 405 10.33 7.34 8.07
C ILE A 405 10.03 6.87 9.49
N VAL A 406 11.10 6.74 10.28
CA VAL A 406 11.01 6.31 11.68
C VAL A 406 12.14 6.85 12.53
N LYS A 407 11.81 7.35 13.74
CA LYS A 407 12.84 7.59 14.77
C LYS A 407 13.25 6.29 15.46
N PRO A 408 14.55 6.00 15.58
CA PRO A 408 15.02 4.79 16.25
C PRO A 408 14.72 4.85 17.76
N ARG A 409 14.37 3.71 18.37
CA ARG A 409 14.13 3.60 19.82
C ARG A 409 15.25 4.20 20.68
N ASN A 410 16.51 3.93 20.31
CA ASN A 410 17.67 4.36 21.09
C ASN A 410 17.96 5.86 21.03
N ASN A 411 17.35 6.60 20.10
CA ASN A 411 17.73 7.99 19.84
C ASN A 411 16.52 8.89 19.58
N GLN A 412 15.49 8.77 20.42
CA GLN A 412 14.28 9.60 20.29
C GLN A 412 14.53 11.10 20.52
N ALA A 413 15.61 11.46 21.22
CA ALA A 413 16.01 12.85 21.44
C ALA A 413 16.72 13.48 20.21
N SER A 414 17.20 12.66 19.26
CA SER A 414 17.83 13.18 18.03
C SER A 414 16.79 13.54 16.97
N GLU A 415 17.18 14.46 16.08
CA GLU A 415 16.46 14.75 14.83
C GLU A 415 16.85 13.80 13.69
N LEU A 416 17.38 12.61 14.00
CA LEU A 416 17.75 11.60 13.01
C LEU A 416 16.59 10.63 12.77
N PHE A 417 16.24 10.45 11.50
CA PHE A 417 15.25 9.46 11.06
C PHE A 417 15.90 8.34 10.26
N TYR A 418 15.21 7.20 10.16
CA TYR A 418 15.52 6.14 9.21
C TYR A 418 14.45 6.07 8.12
N MET A 419 14.87 5.81 6.89
CA MET A 419 14.02 5.65 5.72
C MET A 419 14.36 4.34 4.99
N PRO A 420 13.81 3.19 5.43
CA PRO A 420 14.20 1.88 4.92
C PRO A 420 14.03 1.69 3.41
N CYS A 421 13.06 2.39 2.80
CA CYS A 421 12.78 2.29 1.37
C CYS A 421 13.87 2.88 0.46
N MET A 422 14.78 3.71 0.97
CA MET A 422 15.87 4.31 0.20
C MET A 422 17.19 3.54 0.26
N ILE A 423 17.26 2.50 1.09
CA ILE A 423 18.51 1.77 1.28
C ILE A 423 18.81 0.96 0.02
N LYS A 424 20.03 1.08 -0.52
CA LYS A 424 20.50 0.28 -1.65
C LYS A 424 20.61 -1.21 -1.24
N PRO A 425 20.32 -2.14 -2.16
CA PRO A 425 20.40 -3.57 -1.87
C PRO A 425 21.84 -3.99 -1.56
N VAL A 426 21.99 -4.88 -0.59
CA VAL A 426 23.27 -5.52 -0.20
C VAL A 426 23.02 -7.02 -0.12
N THR A 427 23.98 -7.84 -0.53
CA THR A 427 23.81 -9.29 -0.46
C THR A 427 23.78 -9.77 0.99
N LEU A 428 22.95 -10.77 1.31
CA LEU A 428 22.95 -11.32 2.67
C LEU A 428 24.28 -11.98 3.02
N SER A 429 24.99 -12.58 2.06
CA SER A 429 26.31 -13.15 2.30
C SER A 429 27.28 -12.10 2.84
N ASP A 430 27.23 -10.88 2.29
CA ASP A 430 27.98 -9.76 2.83
C ASP A 430 27.52 -9.43 4.26
N ILE A 431 26.22 -9.36 4.52
CA ILE A 431 25.67 -9.06 5.85
C ILE A 431 26.02 -10.14 6.88
N ILE A 432 25.86 -11.42 6.56
CA ILE A 432 26.20 -12.57 7.41
C ILE A 432 27.68 -12.53 7.80
N ARG A 433 28.56 -12.27 6.82
CA ARG A 433 30.00 -12.11 7.04
C ARG A 433 30.29 -10.88 7.89
N GLU A 434 29.63 -9.75 7.62
CA GLU A 434 29.81 -8.48 8.34
C GLU A 434 29.42 -8.60 9.82
N ILE A 435 28.34 -9.30 10.14
CA ILE A 435 27.90 -9.48 11.54
C ILE A 435 28.60 -10.64 12.24
N GLY A 436 29.46 -11.37 11.54
CA GLY A 436 30.17 -12.53 12.04
C GLY A 436 29.24 -13.68 12.44
N ALA A 437 28.17 -13.90 11.67
CA ALA A 437 27.16 -14.91 12.00
C ALA A 437 27.74 -16.34 12.03
N GLU A 438 28.86 -16.59 11.35
CA GLU A 438 29.64 -17.82 11.42
C GLU A 438 30.24 -18.08 12.81
N LYS A 439 30.43 -17.03 13.62
CA LYS A 439 30.93 -17.10 14.99
C LYS A 439 29.80 -17.30 16.01
N CYS A 440 28.54 -17.37 15.57
CA CYS A 440 27.41 -17.67 16.44
C CYS A 440 27.59 -19.05 17.06
N LYS A 441 27.29 -19.15 18.36
CA LYS A 441 27.31 -20.43 19.07
C LYS A 441 26.04 -21.23 18.82
N LYS A 442 24.91 -20.54 18.66
CA LYS A 442 23.60 -21.12 18.38
C LYS A 442 22.81 -20.22 17.45
N LYS A 443 22.01 -20.85 16.59
CA LYS A 443 21.00 -20.22 15.75
C LYS A 443 19.67 -20.92 16.01
N THR A 444 18.58 -20.16 16.02
CA THR A 444 17.25 -20.80 15.97
C THR A 444 17.01 -21.38 14.59
N SER A 445 16.03 -22.27 14.47
CA SER A 445 15.38 -22.50 13.17
C SER A 445 14.84 -21.18 12.61
N TRP A 446 14.61 -21.12 11.30
CA TRP A 446 13.90 -20.01 10.69
C TRP A 446 12.41 -20.14 10.95
N PHE A 447 11.79 -19.07 11.44
CA PHE A 447 10.34 -18.92 11.41
C PHE A 447 9.95 -18.09 10.19
N ILE A 448 9.02 -18.60 9.39
CA ILE A 448 8.70 -18.05 8.07
C ILE A 448 7.21 -17.77 8.00
N LEU A 449 6.86 -16.56 7.59
CA LEU A 449 5.52 -16.22 7.11
C LEU A 449 5.58 -16.19 5.59
N GLU A 450 5.01 -17.20 4.94
CA GLU A 450 4.97 -17.31 3.49
C GLU A 450 3.62 -16.82 2.97
N PHE A 451 3.64 -15.75 2.19
CA PHE A 451 2.46 -15.08 1.66
C PHE A 451 2.18 -15.54 0.22
N ASP A 452 0.90 -15.56 -0.15
CA ASP A 452 0.52 -15.77 -1.56
C ASP A 452 1.08 -14.61 -2.42
N PHE A 453 0.95 -13.39 -1.91
CA PHE A 453 1.59 -12.18 -2.42
C PHE A 453 1.88 -11.21 -1.29
N LEU A 454 3.06 -10.58 -1.31
CA LEU A 454 3.43 -9.54 -0.36
C LEU A 454 3.57 -8.18 -1.07
N PRO A 455 2.71 -7.19 -0.78
CA PRO A 455 2.83 -5.87 -1.37
C PRO A 455 4.20 -5.21 -1.09
N PRO A 456 4.80 -4.47 -2.04
CA PRO A 456 6.16 -3.96 -1.90
C PRO A 456 6.42 -3.10 -0.66
N SER A 457 5.45 -2.28 -0.22
CA SER A 457 5.66 -1.43 0.97
C SER A 457 5.47 -2.17 2.29
N TYR A 458 4.89 -3.37 2.26
CA TYR A 458 4.47 -4.08 3.46
C TYR A 458 5.64 -4.45 4.36
N PHE A 459 6.74 -4.92 3.77
CA PHE A 459 7.96 -5.23 4.51
C PHE A 459 8.59 -3.98 5.15
N ASN A 460 8.54 -2.83 4.46
CA ASN A 460 9.02 -1.56 5.03
C ASN A 460 8.23 -1.16 6.26
N HIS A 461 6.91 -1.33 6.26
CA HIS A 461 6.08 -1.07 7.44
C HIS A 461 6.48 -1.96 8.63
N ILE A 462 6.83 -3.23 8.36
CA ILE A 462 7.33 -4.16 9.39
C ILE A 462 8.67 -3.67 9.94
N LEU A 463 9.64 -3.36 9.08
CA LEU A 463 10.92 -2.81 9.52
C LEU A 463 10.72 -1.55 10.38
N VAL A 464 9.89 -0.61 9.93
CA VAL A 464 9.58 0.61 10.69
C VAL A 464 9.01 0.28 12.07
N SER A 465 8.08 -0.66 12.18
CA SER A 465 7.53 -1.07 13.47
C SER A 465 8.61 -1.67 14.39
N PHE A 466 9.51 -2.50 13.86
CA PHE A 466 10.60 -3.08 14.65
C PHE A 466 11.65 -2.04 15.04
N VAL A 467 11.92 -1.02 14.23
CA VAL A 467 12.82 0.09 14.58
C VAL A 467 12.24 0.96 15.71
N LYS A 468 10.91 1.13 15.75
CA LYS A 468 10.21 1.82 16.85
C LYS A 468 10.27 1.01 18.15
N ASP A 469 10.09 -0.31 18.07
CA ASP A 469 9.97 -1.17 19.25
C ASP A 469 11.32 -1.71 19.78
N LYS A 470 12.29 -1.99 18.90
CA LYS A 470 13.53 -2.70 19.26
C LYS A 470 14.77 -1.86 18.99
N ARG A 471 15.82 -2.17 19.75
CA ARG A 471 17.15 -1.61 19.54
C ARG A 471 17.74 -2.18 18.26
N LEU A 472 18.15 -1.32 17.35
CA LEU A 472 18.92 -1.72 16.17
C LEU A 472 20.28 -2.27 16.59
N SER A 473 20.71 -3.35 15.95
CA SER A 473 21.99 -3.98 16.25
C SER A 473 23.15 -3.12 15.74
N THR A 474 24.23 -3.08 16.53
CA THR A 474 25.47 -2.36 16.23
C THR A 474 26.67 -3.29 15.99
N LYS A 475 26.41 -4.56 15.67
CA LYS A 475 27.43 -5.60 15.51
C LYS A 475 28.45 -5.32 14.40
N LYS A 476 28.08 -4.52 13.39
CA LYS A 476 28.97 -4.07 12.32
C LYS A 476 29.70 -2.79 12.75
N ASP A 477 30.89 -2.87 13.35
CA ASP A 477 31.76 -1.71 13.62
C ASP A 477 31.04 -0.48 14.24
N ASN A 478 30.10 -0.71 15.16
CA ASN A 478 29.22 0.33 15.74
C ASN A 478 28.27 1.06 14.77
N GLN A 479 28.09 0.55 13.56
CA GLN A 479 27.10 0.98 12.57
C GLN A 479 25.78 0.22 12.72
N LEU A 480 24.67 0.93 12.49
CA LEU A 480 23.31 0.42 12.66
C LEU A 480 22.91 -0.43 11.44
N CYS A 481 22.40 -1.63 11.71
CA CYS A 481 22.24 -2.70 10.73
C CYS A 481 20.81 -2.80 10.15
N ILE A 482 20.35 -1.76 9.45
CA ILE A 482 19.20 -1.86 8.52
C ILE A 482 19.76 -1.85 7.10
N TYR A 483 19.29 -2.78 6.30
CA TYR A 483 19.61 -2.90 4.87
C TYR A 483 18.30 -2.99 4.08
N ARG A 484 18.37 -2.81 2.76
CA ARG A 484 17.20 -3.10 1.92
C ARG A 484 16.77 -4.55 2.17
N ASN A 485 15.49 -4.77 2.43
CA ASN A 485 14.92 -6.08 2.67
C ASN A 485 15.42 -6.84 3.92
N ILE A 486 16.27 -6.23 4.78
CA ILE A 486 16.83 -6.90 5.97
C ILE A 486 16.93 -5.93 7.16
N GLY A 487 16.50 -6.37 8.35
CA GLY A 487 16.67 -5.64 9.61
C GLY A 487 17.28 -6.51 10.70
N LEU A 488 18.27 -5.96 11.41
CA LEU A 488 18.93 -6.62 12.55
C LEU A 488 18.67 -5.86 13.84
N PHE A 489 18.15 -6.56 14.85
CA PHE A 489 17.70 -5.97 16.11
C PHE A 489 18.29 -6.71 17.31
N ASP A 490 18.86 -5.97 18.26
CA ASP A 490 19.30 -6.54 19.53
C ASP A 490 18.05 -6.92 20.35
N ILE A 491 17.97 -8.18 20.75
CA ILE A 491 16.90 -8.68 21.65
C ILE A 491 17.30 -8.46 23.11
N ASN A 492 18.57 -8.17 23.38
CA ASN A 492 19.07 -7.90 24.71
C ASN A 492 20.09 -6.76 24.73
N ASP A 493 20.22 -6.12 25.90
CA ASP A 493 21.08 -4.95 26.06
C ASP A 493 22.57 -5.25 25.86
N SER A 494 22.99 -6.52 26.03
CA SER A 494 24.37 -6.94 25.81
C SER A 494 24.74 -7.17 24.34
N GLY A 495 23.77 -7.10 23.41
CA GLY A 495 24.00 -7.36 21.98
C GLY A 495 24.48 -8.78 21.69
N THR A 496 24.28 -9.74 22.60
CA THR A 496 24.70 -11.14 22.39
C THR A 496 23.63 -11.97 21.69
N ARG A 497 22.42 -11.42 21.54
CA ARG A 497 21.27 -12.04 20.86
C ARG A 497 20.71 -11.05 19.85
N VAL A 498 20.80 -11.40 18.57
CA VAL A 498 20.36 -10.55 17.47
C VAL A 498 19.22 -11.25 16.72
N LEU A 499 18.09 -10.56 16.59
CA LEU A 499 17.00 -10.94 15.70
C LEU A 499 17.33 -10.45 14.29
N MET A 500 17.35 -11.37 13.35
CA MET A 500 17.38 -11.06 11.92
C MET A 500 15.98 -11.24 11.35
N ILE A 501 15.53 -10.24 10.59
CA ILE A 501 14.29 -10.26 9.82
C ILE A 501 14.66 -9.95 8.37
N CYS A 502 14.30 -10.82 7.43
CA CYS A 502 14.59 -10.61 6.01
C CYS A 502 13.42 -10.97 5.11
N LEU A 503 13.29 -10.22 4.01
CA LEU A 503 12.36 -10.50 2.93
C LEU A 503 13.06 -11.39 1.90
N SER A 504 12.40 -12.47 1.52
CA SER A 504 12.77 -13.30 0.36
C SER A 504 11.52 -13.61 -0.44
N GLN A 505 11.46 -13.16 -1.71
CA GLN A 505 10.28 -13.30 -2.56
C GLN A 505 9.01 -12.82 -1.84
N ASN A 506 7.99 -13.67 -1.69
CA ASN A 506 6.76 -13.40 -0.94
C ASN A 506 6.82 -13.92 0.51
N SER A 507 7.99 -13.97 1.14
CA SER A 507 8.15 -14.53 2.49
C SER A 507 8.94 -13.64 3.43
N ILE A 508 8.48 -13.54 4.66
CA ILE A 508 9.18 -12.86 5.77
C ILE A 508 9.81 -13.93 6.64
N ASN A 509 11.13 -13.89 6.74
CA ASN A 509 11.95 -14.90 7.38
C ASN A 509 12.60 -14.31 8.62
N MET A 510 12.52 -15.03 9.74
CA MET A 510 13.05 -14.59 11.04
C MET A 510 13.95 -15.65 11.65
N GLN A 511 15.11 -15.23 12.15
CA GLN A 511 16.04 -16.08 12.88
C GLN A 511 16.69 -15.30 14.01
N VAL A 512 16.93 -15.96 15.15
CA VAL A 512 17.72 -15.39 16.23
C VAL A 512 19.12 -16.01 16.25
N LEU A 513 20.11 -15.13 16.22
CA LEU A 513 21.54 -15.43 16.30
C LEU A 513 22.04 -15.21 17.72
N GLN A 514 22.73 -16.20 18.29
CA GLN A 514 23.19 -16.16 19.68
C GLN A 514 24.70 -16.42 19.79
N TRP A 515 25.39 -15.54 20.51
CA TRP A 515 26.82 -15.68 20.85
C TRP A 515 27.06 -16.18 22.29
N ASN A 516 26.00 -16.47 23.04
CA ASN A 516 26.06 -17.10 24.35
C ASN A 516 25.46 -18.52 24.33
N HIS A 517 25.56 -19.26 25.45
CA HIS A 517 25.10 -20.66 25.54
C HIS A 517 23.67 -20.82 26.08
N GLU A 518 23.05 -19.74 26.55
CA GLU A 518 21.76 -19.76 27.22
C GLU A 518 20.62 -20.20 26.30
N LEU A 519 19.76 -21.08 26.80
CA LEU A 519 18.53 -21.46 26.11
C LEU A 519 17.45 -20.43 26.41
N HIS A 520 16.87 -19.87 25.35
CA HIS A 520 15.77 -18.90 25.42
C HIS A 520 14.66 -19.32 24.45
N CYS A 521 13.42 -19.01 24.81
CA CYS A 521 12.26 -19.15 23.93
C CYS A 521 11.88 -17.79 23.36
N TYR A 522 11.65 -17.72 22.06
CA TYR A 522 11.31 -16.50 21.33
C TYR A 522 9.85 -16.46 20.88
N SER A 523 8.96 -17.13 21.63
CA SER A 523 7.51 -17.12 21.37
C SER A 523 6.93 -15.72 21.31
N ASP A 524 7.42 -14.80 22.15
CA ASP A 524 6.91 -13.43 22.20
C ASP A 524 7.26 -12.65 20.93
N ILE A 525 8.46 -12.89 20.37
CA ILE A 525 8.87 -12.29 19.09
C ILE A 525 8.02 -12.84 17.95
N LYS A 526 7.78 -14.16 17.93
CA LYS A 526 6.90 -14.81 16.96
C LYS A 526 5.47 -14.27 17.03
N ASN A 527 4.92 -14.14 18.24
CA ASN A 527 3.56 -13.63 18.41
C ASN A 527 3.47 -12.16 18.02
N ASN A 528 4.49 -11.35 18.33
CA ASN A 528 4.56 -9.95 17.94
C ASN A 528 4.50 -9.76 16.42
N ILE A 529 5.27 -10.53 15.61
CA ILE A 529 5.18 -10.40 14.15
C ILE A 529 3.80 -10.82 13.62
N ILE A 530 3.18 -11.86 14.19
CA ILE A 530 1.84 -12.33 13.81
C ILE A 530 0.80 -11.25 14.09
N ASP A 531 0.86 -10.65 15.29
CA ASP A 531 -0.03 -9.55 15.68
C ASP A 531 0.21 -8.31 14.83
N LEU A 532 1.47 -8.00 14.51
CA LEU A 532 1.83 -6.88 13.64
C LEU A 532 1.25 -7.03 12.24
N VAL A 533 1.38 -8.22 11.62
CA VAL A 533 0.79 -8.53 10.32
C VAL A 533 -0.74 -8.39 10.40
N ARG A 534 -1.39 -8.84 11.46
CA ARG A 534 -2.82 -8.66 11.67
C ARG A 534 -3.22 -7.19 11.77
N LEU A 535 -2.46 -6.38 12.51
CA LEU A 535 -2.72 -4.95 12.70
C LEU A 535 -2.52 -4.16 11.41
N MET A 536 -1.48 -4.46 10.63
CA MET A 536 -1.24 -3.83 9.34
C MET A 536 -2.32 -4.17 8.33
N LYS A 537 -2.82 -5.41 8.32
CA LYS A 537 -3.98 -5.83 7.52
C LYS A 537 -5.19 -4.90 7.77
N LEU A 538 -5.46 -4.58 9.04
CA LEU A 538 -6.54 -3.67 9.43
C LEU A 538 -6.24 -2.21 9.07
N ARG A 539 -5.03 -1.73 9.36
CA ARG A 539 -4.61 -0.33 9.15
C ARG A 539 -4.64 0.06 7.67
N TYR A 540 -4.11 -0.80 6.80
CA TYR A 540 -4.03 -0.54 5.35
C TYR A 540 -5.21 -1.13 4.56
N ARG A 541 -6.14 -1.82 5.23
CA ARG A 541 -7.32 -2.46 4.63
C ARG A 541 -6.98 -3.38 3.46
N ILE A 542 -5.86 -4.07 3.57
CA ILE A 542 -5.42 -5.04 2.58
C ILE A 542 -5.85 -6.44 2.98
N ASN A 543 -6.17 -7.28 2.01
CA ASN A 543 -6.43 -8.69 2.17
C ASN A 543 -5.20 -9.47 1.76
N ILE A 544 -4.42 -9.89 2.74
CA ILE A 544 -3.29 -10.81 2.55
C ILE A 544 -3.52 -12.09 3.34
N THR A 545 -3.01 -13.17 2.80
CA THR A 545 -3.03 -14.54 3.32
C THR A 545 -1.60 -15.02 3.45
N TYR A 546 -1.35 -15.82 4.47
CA TYR A 546 -0.05 -16.41 4.70
C TYR A 546 -0.16 -17.74 5.43
N THR A 547 0.84 -18.58 5.22
CA THR A 547 1.07 -19.80 5.99
C THR A 547 2.28 -19.63 6.89
N LYS A 548 2.29 -20.34 8.01
CA LYS A 548 3.43 -20.37 8.92
C LYS A 548 4.28 -21.59 8.56
N LYS A 549 5.57 -21.38 8.36
CA LYS A 549 6.52 -22.45 8.05
C LYS A 549 7.75 -22.34 8.94
N PHE A 550 8.48 -23.45 9.01
CA PHE A 550 9.81 -23.49 9.58
C PHE A 550 10.83 -23.93 8.55
N LYS A 551 12.09 -23.57 8.78
CA LYS A 551 13.24 -24.09 8.04
C LYS A 551 14.42 -24.31 8.99
N CYS A 552 15.31 -25.24 8.65
CA CYS A 552 16.43 -25.66 9.50
C CYS A 552 17.33 -24.46 9.87
N SER A 553 18.00 -24.50 11.03
CA SER A 553 18.84 -23.39 11.51
C SER A 553 20.01 -23.02 10.59
N GLU A 554 20.52 -23.98 9.82
CA GLU A 554 21.58 -23.75 8.83
C GLU A 554 21.05 -23.56 7.40
N GLY A 555 19.73 -23.56 7.22
CA GLY A 555 19.12 -23.40 5.91
C GLY A 555 19.26 -21.99 5.34
N ASN A 556 19.29 -21.88 4.01
CA ASN A 556 19.39 -20.59 3.31
C ASN A 556 18.03 -19.86 3.29
N SER A 557 17.92 -18.66 3.84
CA SER A 557 16.64 -17.93 3.90
C SER A 557 16.08 -17.50 2.54
N PHE A 558 16.90 -17.41 1.49
CA PHE A 558 16.42 -17.02 0.15
C PHE A 558 15.88 -18.16 -0.68
N GLU A 559 16.17 -19.39 -0.28
CA GLU A 559 15.71 -20.57 -1.00
C GLU A 559 14.42 -21.10 -0.37
N ASN A 560 13.47 -21.45 -1.23
CA ASN A 560 12.19 -22.04 -0.80
C ASN A 560 12.34 -23.52 -0.40
N GLU A 561 13.43 -24.18 -0.80
CA GLU A 561 13.71 -25.56 -0.44
C GLU A 561 13.87 -25.73 1.09
N GLY A 562 13.49 -26.88 1.63
CA GLY A 562 13.65 -27.18 3.07
C GLY A 562 12.64 -26.52 4.00
N ARG A 563 11.64 -25.81 3.48
CA ARG A 563 10.52 -25.29 4.27
C ARG A 563 9.55 -26.41 4.62
N VAL A 564 9.10 -26.43 5.87
CA VAL A 564 8.12 -27.40 6.39
C VAL A 564 6.99 -26.65 7.09
N ASP A 565 5.75 -27.08 6.86
CA ASP A 565 4.57 -26.43 7.44
C ASP A 565 4.56 -26.52 8.97
N PHE A 566 4.19 -25.40 9.60
CA PHE A 566 4.16 -25.26 11.06
C PHE A 566 3.30 -26.33 11.73
N ASP A 567 2.11 -26.59 11.20
CA ASP A 567 1.17 -27.55 11.79
C ASP A 567 1.65 -29.00 11.62
N THR A 568 2.31 -29.31 10.50
CA THR A 568 2.95 -30.62 10.25
C THR A 568 4.08 -30.89 11.26
N VAL A 569 4.97 -29.91 11.45
CA VAL A 569 6.08 -30.02 12.43
C VAL A 569 5.56 -30.19 13.86
N LEU A 570 4.42 -29.59 14.20
CA LEU A 570 3.81 -29.77 15.53
C LEU A 570 3.13 -31.12 15.72
N ALA A 571 2.62 -31.73 14.65
CA ALA A 571 1.92 -33.01 14.70
C ALA A 571 2.90 -34.21 14.75
N GLU A 572 4.05 -34.09 14.09
CA GLU A 572 5.02 -35.18 13.93
C GLU A 572 6.15 -35.11 14.97
N ARG A 573 6.70 -36.28 15.35
CA ARG A 573 7.84 -36.35 16.30
C ARG A 573 9.17 -35.99 15.65
N GLU A 574 9.29 -36.28 14.37
CA GLU A 574 10.49 -36.08 13.56
C GLU A 574 10.06 -35.47 12.23
N TYR A 575 10.93 -34.68 11.62
CA TYR A 575 10.74 -34.16 10.27
C TYR A 575 12.00 -34.44 9.45
N ARG A 576 11.82 -34.65 8.15
CA ARG A 576 12.94 -34.83 7.21
C ARG A 576 13.37 -33.48 6.65
N CYS A 577 14.61 -33.07 6.93
CA CYS A 577 15.22 -31.90 6.33
C CYS A 577 15.71 -32.22 4.92
N THR A 578 15.18 -31.54 3.90
CA THR A 578 15.60 -31.78 2.51
C THR A 578 16.97 -31.17 2.19
N GLU A 579 17.39 -30.12 2.91
CA GLU A 579 18.68 -29.45 2.69
C GLU A 579 19.86 -30.34 3.12
N HIS A 580 19.76 -30.96 4.29
CA HIS A 580 20.79 -31.89 4.79
C HIS A 580 20.50 -33.36 4.44
N LYS A 581 19.34 -33.63 3.84
CA LYS A 581 18.83 -34.98 3.51
C LYS A 581 18.77 -35.93 4.72
N ASP A 582 18.53 -35.39 5.91
CA ASP A 582 18.53 -36.11 7.19
C ASP A 582 17.23 -35.89 7.98
N THR A 583 16.95 -36.75 8.96
CA THR A 583 15.76 -36.67 9.82
C THR A 583 16.13 -36.12 11.19
N HIS A 584 15.40 -35.10 11.65
CA HIS A 584 15.65 -34.47 12.95
C HIS A 584 14.39 -34.52 13.83
N PRO A 585 14.54 -34.52 15.17
CA PRO A 585 13.41 -34.33 16.06
C PRO A 585 12.70 -33.00 15.79
N SER A 586 11.38 -33.02 15.57
CA SER A 586 10.58 -31.82 15.30
C SER A 586 10.70 -30.75 16.39
N LYS A 587 10.89 -31.20 17.63
CA LYS A 587 11.15 -30.36 18.81
C LYS A 587 12.34 -29.43 18.62
N ASP A 588 13.37 -29.82 17.85
CA ASP A 588 14.58 -29.02 17.68
C ASP A 588 14.32 -27.80 16.78
N ILE A 589 13.36 -27.92 15.86
CA ILE A 589 12.87 -26.78 15.07
C ILE A 589 11.94 -25.89 15.90
N PHE A 590 10.89 -26.43 16.52
CA PHE A 590 9.84 -25.55 17.03
C PHE A 590 10.10 -25.03 18.46
N ASN A 591 10.91 -25.69 19.30
CA ASN A 591 11.08 -25.30 20.71
C ASN A 591 11.67 -23.90 20.88
N SER A 592 12.56 -23.47 19.97
CA SER A 592 13.13 -22.12 19.99
C SER A 592 12.06 -21.03 19.84
N TRP A 593 10.93 -21.38 19.21
CA TRP A 593 9.83 -20.46 18.88
C TRP A 593 8.53 -20.78 19.64
N SER A 594 8.50 -21.86 20.43
CA SER A 594 7.29 -22.36 21.11
C SER A 594 7.68 -22.92 22.47
N TYR A 595 7.15 -22.32 23.52
CA TYR A 595 7.34 -22.85 24.86
C TYR A 595 6.33 -23.98 25.13
N LYS A 596 6.80 -25.21 25.37
CA LYS A 596 6.05 -26.19 26.18
C LYS A 596 6.59 -26.12 27.59
N LYS A 597 5.81 -25.56 28.51
CA LYS A 597 6.05 -25.63 29.95
C LYS A 597 6.02 -27.11 30.32
N SER A 598 7.17 -27.72 30.59
CA SER A 598 7.24 -29.07 31.14
C SER A 598 6.75 -29.03 32.59
N HIS A 599 5.42 -29.07 32.80
CA HIS A 599 4.87 -29.43 34.11
C HIS A 599 5.06 -30.93 34.33
N LYS A 600 6.23 -31.32 34.85
CA LYS A 600 6.28 -32.45 35.76
C LYS A 600 5.81 -31.94 37.12
N GLY A 601 4.54 -32.19 37.44
CA GLY A 601 3.98 -31.95 38.77
C GLY A 601 2.57 -31.36 38.71
N LEU A 602 1.59 -32.20 39.05
CA LEU A 602 0.17 -31.92 39.33
C LEU A 602 -0.80 -32.03 38.16
N VAL A 603 -1.21 -33.28 37.97
CA VAL A 603 -2.56 -33.70 37.56
C VAL A 603 -3.58 -33.09 38.54
N GLN A 604 -4.61 -32.39 38.05
CA GLN A 604 -6.03 -32.80 38.05
C GLN A 604 -6.99 -31.62 37.80
N TYR A 605 -8.02 -31.84 36.97
CA TYR A 605 -9.20 -31.01 36.63
C TYR A 605 -8.94 -29.79 35.71
N ALA A 606 -9.69 -29.52 34.63
CA ALA A 606 -10.93 -30.06 34.09
C ALA A 606 -10.91 -29.90 32.55
N GLY A 607 -11.59 -30.83 31.85
CA GLY A 607 -11.58 -30.91 30.40
C GLY A 607 -12.24 -29.72 29.70
N LEU A 608 -11.59 -29.25 28.64
CA LEU A 608 -12.20 -28.55 27.51
C LEU A 608 -11.47 -29.02 26.25
N GLN A 609 -12.22 -29.65 25.35
CA GLN A 609 -11.76 -30.06 24.02
C GLN A 609 -11.35 -28.81 23.23
N PHE A 610 -10.15 -28.82 22.64
CA PHE A 610 -9.76 -27.85 21.63
C PHE A 610 -10.43 -28.27 20.30
N GLY A 611 -11.41 -27.46 19.88
CA GLY A 611 -11.97 -27.53 18.54
C GLY A 611 -10.98 -27.00 17.51
N SER A 612 -10.96 -27.65 16.35
CA SER A 612 -10.27 -27.23 15.14
C SER A 612 -10.93 -25.95 14.58
N ASP A 613 -10.33 -24.79 14.84
CA ASP A 613 -10.79 -23.53 14.26
C ASP A 613 -10.15 -23.29 12.88
N THR A 614 -10.81 -23.81 11.85
CA THR A 614 -10.90 -23.12 10.56
C THR A 614 -11.84 -21.92 10.73
N GLY A 615 -11.32 -20.82 11.23
CA GLY A 615 -12.12 -19.66 11.67
C GLY A 615 -12.22 -18.54 10.65
N THR A 616 -13.11 -18.66 9.66
CA THR A 616 -14.00 -17.55 9.30
C THR A 616 -14.99 -17.38 10.46
N LEU A 617 -14.82 -16.36 11.28
CA LEU A 617 -15.79 -16.04 12.33
C LEU A 617 -16.19 -14.57 12.27
N GLU A 618 -17.49 -14.39 12.07
CA GLU A 618 -18.21 -13.13 12.06
C GLU A 618 -18.15 -12.42 13.41
N CYS A 619 -18.23 -11.11 13.30
CA CYS A 619 -18.07 -10.11 14.34
C CYS A 619 -19.29 -10.07 15.28
N GLN A 620 -19.16 -10.39 16.57
CA GLN A 620 -20.01 -9.82 17.62
C GLN A 620 -19.28 -9.63 18.98
N GLN A 621 -19.17 -8.35 19.34
CA GLN A 621 -19.13 -7.77 20.69
C GLN A 621 -17.80 -7.73 21.50
N PRO A 622 -17.63 -6.67 22.35
CA PRO A 622 -16.35 -6.01 22.58
C PRO A 622 -15.85 -6.13 24.03
N PHE A 623 -14.56 -6.38 24.27
CA PHE A 623 -14.00 -6.18 25.61
C PHE A 623 -12.61 -5.54 25.61
N ARG A 624 -12.62 -4.35 26.24
CA ARG A 624 -11.61 -3.66 27.06
C ARG A 624 -10.16 -3.58 26.54
N ARG A 625 -9.91 -2.40 25.96
CA ARG A 625 -8.67 -1.62 25.88
C ARG A 625 -7.60 -2.02 26.90
N THR A 626 -6.43 -2.41 26.40
CA THR A 626 -5.15 -2.11 27.04
C THR A 626 -4.50 -1.00 26.24
N THR A 627 -4.66 0.23 26.72
CA THR A 627 -4.02 1.45 26.22
C THR A 627 -2.52 1.39 26.48
N PHE A 628 -1.73 0.99 25.47
CA PHE A 628 -0.29 1.24 25.40
C PHE A 628 0.21 1.28 23.95
N PHE A 629 -0.54 1.91 23.04
CA PHE A 629 -0.04 2.36 21.74
C PHE A 629 -0.85 3.58 21.34
N LEU A 630 -0.45 4.73 21.89
CA LEU A 630 -0.70 6.12 21.51
C LEU A 630 -0.19 6.97 22.68
N LYS A 631 1.12 7.19 22.69
CA LYS A 631 1.76 8.37 23.27
C LYS A 631 2.89 8.77 22.34
#